data_AF-A0A7K2U1X9-F1
#
_entry.id   AF-A0A7K2U1X9-F1
#
_cell.length_a   1.000
_cell.length_b   1.000
_cell.length_c   1.000
_cell.angle_alpha   90.00
_cell.angle_beta   90.00
_cell.angle_gamma   90.00
#
_symmetry.space_group_name_H-M   'P 1'
#
loop_
_entity.id
_entity.type
_entity.pdbx_description
1 polymer ?
#
loop_
_entity_poly.entity_id
_entity_poly.type
_entity_poly.pdbx_seq_one_letter_code
_entity_poly.pdbx_strand_id
1 'polypeptide(L)'
;MEQIIATVRGFDGALVFVPEPGDGFPEIAWGDAFFYYAPDGEMPQNVQPYGTIVTKDYPDDATSDLDPPGRRRVNIHVDPPTFRELTGEDPHGVGRPHDHAAADRVMPHPVYGALGWVSVVNPGDRTTDTVMRLLLDAHNAARRRYERRHGPARPEGDDCRYSG
;
A
#
# COMPACT_ATOMS: atom_id res chain seq x y z
N MET A 1 -8.84 9.27 -9.19
CA MET A 1 -8.62 8.86 -7.77
C MET A 1 -9.88 8.36 -7.08
N GLU A 2 -11.01 9.06 -7.15
CA GLU A 2 -12.26 8.61 -6.51
C GLU A 2 -12.71 7.22 -6.96
N GLN A 3 -12.58 6.91 -8.25
CA GLN A 3 -12.82 5.57 -8.77
C GLN A 3 -11.96 4.49 -8.10
N ILE A 4 -10.67 4.78 -7.83
CA ILE A 4 -9.76 3.84 -7.14
C ILE A 4 -10.27 3.58 -5.72
N ILE A 5 -10.60 4.64 -4.98
CA ILE A 5 -11.17 4.53 -3.64
C ILE A 5 -12.47 3.72 -3.65
N ALA A 6 -13.37 4.01 -4.60
CA ALA A 6 -14.65 3.32 -4.74
C ALA A 6 -14.46 1.83 -5.05
N THR A 7 -13.53 1.48 -5.94
CA THR A 7 -13.19 0.09 -6.24
C THR A 7 -12.66 -0.64 -5.01
N VAL A 8 -11.71 -0.04 -4.28
CA VAL A 8 -11.11 -0.66 -3.08
C VAL A 8 -12.14 -0.86 -1.97
N ARG A 9 -13.08 0.09 -1.78
CA ARG A 9 -14.20 -0.07 -0.84
C ARG A 9 -15.08 -1.28 -1.16
N GLY A 10 -15.10 -1.75 -2.41
CA GLY A 10 -15.82 -2.94 -2.83
C GLY A 10 -15.09 -4.26 -2.56
N PHE A 11 -13.82 -4.23 -2.11
CA PHE A 11 -13.08 -5.43 -1.78
C PHE A 11 -13.55 -6.02 -0.45
N ASP A 12 -13.75 -7.34 -0.42
CA ASP A 12 -14.17 -8.08 0.78
C ASP A 12 -13.16 -7.90 1.93
N GLY A 13 -13.65 -7.43 3.09
CA GLY A 13 -12.84 -7.14 4.28
C GLY A 13 -11.91 -5.93 4.16
N ALA A 14 -12.10 -5.06 3.17
CA ALA A 14 -11.33 -3.82 3.06
C ALA A 14 -11.88 -2.73 4.01
N LEU A 15 -10.96 -2.03 4.66
CA LEU A 15 -11.22 -0.77 5.35
C LEU A 15 -10.50 0.34 4.61
N VAL A 16 -11.26 1.30 4.09
CA VAL A 16 -10.71 2.52 3.51
C VAL A 16 -10.90 3.66 4.49
N PHE A 17 -9.78 4.13 5.03
CA PHE A 17 -9.76 5.22 6.00
C PHE A 17 -9.27 6.51 5.37
N VAL A 18 -10.03 7.59 5.59
CA VAL A 18 -9.71 8.93 5.11
C VAL A 18 -9.77 9.85 6.33
N PRO A 19 -8.62 10.26 6.91
CA PRO A 19 -8.62 11.11 8.08
C PRO A 19 -9.21 12.49 7.78
N GLU A 20 -9.99 13.01 8.72
CA GLU A 20 -10.60 14.33 8.67
C GLU A 20 -10.22 15.18 9.91
N PRO A 21 -10.36 16.52 9.83
CA PRO A 21 -10.20 17.39 10.98
C PRO A 21 -11.11 16.96 12.14
N GLY A 22 -10.51 16.62 13.28
CA GLY A 22 -11.24 16.17 14.48
C GLY A 22 -11.08 14.67 14.80
N ASP A 23 -10.54 13.87 13.87
CA ASP A 23 -10.33 12.42 14.09
C ASP A 23 -9.13 12.07 14.99
N GLY A 24 -8.39 13.09 15.48
CA GLY A 24 -7.18 12.91 16.27
C GLY A 24 -5.93 12.53 15.47
N PHE A 25 -6.01 12.51 14.14
CA PHE A 25 -4.88 12.31 13.24
C PHE A 25 -4.20 13.65 12.88
N PRO A 26 -2.88 13.65 12.63
CA PRO A 26 -2.15 14.86 12.27
C PRO A 26 -2.68 15.45 10.95
N GLU A 27 -2.68 16.78 10.86
CA GLU A 27 -3.20 17.53 9.71
C GLU A 27 -2.57 17.13 8.37
N ILE A 28 -1.30 16.72 8.39
CA ILE A 28 -0.60 16.23 7.20
C ILE A 28 -1.32 15.04 6.55
N ALA A 29 -2.02 14.20 7.30
CA ALA A 29 -2.73 13.03 6.78
C ALA A 29 -4.18 13.32 6.31
N TRP A 30 -4.71 14.53 6.55
CA TRP A 30 -6.12 14.82 6.25
C TRP A 30 -6.40 14.80 4.75
N GLY A 31 -7.43 14.06 4.33
CA GLY A 31 -7.78 13.89 2.91
C GLY A 31 -6.92 12.86 2.14
N ASP A 32 -5.90 12.29 2.77
CA ASP A 32 -5.23 11.09 2.25
C ASP A 32 -6.12 9.86 2.47
N ALA A 33 -5.94 8.82 1.66
CA ALA A 33 -6.65 7.56 1.82
C ALA A 33 -5.67 6.44 2.17
N PHE A 34 -6.04 5.62 3.14
CA PHE A 34 -5.26 4.48 3.59
C PHE A 34 -6.10 3.21 3.44
N PHE A 35 -5.51 2.18 2.84
CA PHE A 35 -6.20 0.93 2.52
C PHE A 35 -5.68 -0.21 3.41
N TYR A 36 -6.57 -0.78 4.20
CA TYR A 36 -6.29 -1.86 5.13
C TYR A 36 -7.16 -3.08 4.83
N TYR A 37 -6.67 -4.26 5.22
CA TYR A 37 -7.51 -5.43 5.38
C TYR A 37 -7.90 -5.52 6.86
N ALA A 38 -9.18 -5.30 7.15
CA ALA A 38 -9.76 -5.30 8.48
C ALA A 38 -11.20 -5.84 8.38
N PRO A 39 -11.37 -7.19 8.40
CA PRO A 39 -12.67 -7.81 8.16
C PRO A 39 -13.68 -7.57 9.29
N ASP A 40 -13.22 -7.15 10.47
CA ASP A 40 -14.01 -6.70 11.61
C ASP A 40 -14.44 -5.22 11.52
N GLY A 41 -13.89 -4.47 10.54
CA GLY A 41 -14.13 -3.05 10.37
C GLY A 41 -13.35 -2.16 11.36
N GLU A 42 -12.50 -2.74 12.21
CA GLU A 42 -11.71 -1.98 13.18
C GLU A 42 -10.37 -1.52 12.59
N MET A 43 -9.94 -0.29 12.91
CA MET A 43 -8.66 0.24 12.46
C MET A 43 -7.49 -0.57 13.04
N PRO A 44 -6.68 -1.25 12.21
CA PRO A 44 -5.54 -2.02 12.71
C PRO A 44 -4.48 -1.11 13.33
N GLN A 45 -4.03 -1.41 14.56
CA GLN A 45 -3.04 -0.58 15.27
C GLN A 45 -1.58 -0.87 14.87
N ASN A 46 -1.26 -2.12 14.48
CA ASN A 46 0.11 -2.59 14.24
C ASN A 46 0.30 -3.17 12.83
N VAL A 47 -0.49 -2.69 11.87
CA VAL A 47 -0.46 -3.16 10.49
C VAL A 47 -0.32 -1.94 9.60
N GLN A 48 0.70 -1.93 8.74
CA GLN A 48 0.80 -0.91 7.71
C GLN A 48 -0.29 -1.11 6.66
N PRO A 49 -0.83 -0.03 6.07
CA PRO A 49 -1.75 -0.13 4.95
C PRO A 49 -1.06 -0.88 3.79
N TYR A 50 -1.84 -1.58 2.97
CA TYR A 50 -1.30 -2.22 1.76
C TYR A 50 -1.21 -1.25 0.57
N GLY A 51 -1.93 -0.13 0.65
CA GLY A 51 -1.84 0.96 -0.31
C GLY A 51 -2.33 2.27 0.29
N THR A 52 -1.87 3.38 -0.28
CA THR A 52 -2.30 4.72 0.12
C THR A 52 -2.53 5.62 -1.09
N ILE A 53 -3.32 6.67 -0.91
CA ILE A 53 -3.39 7.81 -1.82
C ILE A 53 -3.02 9.04 -1.00
N VAL A 54 -1.92 9.70 -1.38
CA VAL A 54 -1.49 10.95 -0.75
C VAL A 54 -1.79 12.12 -1.65
N THR A 55 -2.19 13.26 -1.07
CA THR A 55 -2.59 14.46 -1.83
C THR A 55 -1.64 15.63 -1.68
N LYS A 56 -0.50 15.43 -1.04
CA LYS A 56 0.51 16.47 -0.76
C LYS A 56 1.87 15.82 -0.54
N ASP A 57 2.93 16.63 -0.60
CA ASP A 57 4.27 16.15 -0.31
C ASP A 57 4.44 15.94 1.20
N TYR A 58 5.18 14.89 1.55
CA TYR A 58 5.53 14.59 2.93
C TYR A 58 6.95 15.11 3.22
N PRO A 59 7.32 15.39 4.49
CA PRO A 59 8.64 15.93 4.82
C PRO A 59 9.83 15.09 4.32
N ASP A 60 9.65 13.77 4.17
CA ASP A 60 10.63 12.83 3.64
C ASP A 60 10.55 12.67 2.11
N ASP A 61 9.62 13.34 1.44
CA ASP A 61 9.31 13.17 0.02
C ASP A 61 8.81 14.48 -0.63
N ALA A 62 9.75 15.34 -0.98
CA ALA A 62 9.50 16.56 -1.75
C ALA A 62 9.73 16.38 -3.27
N THR A 63 10.06 15.16 -3.72
CA THR A 63 10.40 14.89 -5.13
C THR A 63 9.19 14.58 -6.00
N SER A 64 8.04 14.38 -5.37
CA SER A 64 6.78 14.00 -6.03
C SER A 64 5.98 15.20 -6.54
N ASP A 65 6.28 16.41 -6.04
CA ASP A 65 5.68 17.69 -6.43
C ASP A 65 4.14 17.62 -6.37
N LEU A 66 3.59 17.20 -5.24
CA LEU A 66 2.14 17.00 -5.07
C LEU A 66 1.39 18.24 -4.59
N ASP A 67 2.10 19.29 -4.17
CA ASP A 67 1.50 20.55 -3.70
C ASP A 67 0.58 21.26 -4.72
N PRO A 68 0.84 21.22 -6.06
CA PRO A 68 -0.08 21.77 -7.03
C PRO A 68 -1.48 21.11 -6.96
N PRO A 69 -2.57 21.90 -7.01
CA PRO A 69 -3.93 21.38 -6.92
C PRO A 69 -4.23 20.26 -7.92
N GLY A 70 -4.87 19.20 -7.44
CA GLY A 70 -5.28 18.06 -8.27
C GLY A 70 -4.20 17.01 -8.48
N ARG A 71 -2.99 17.19 -7.94
CA ARG A 71 -1.97 16.14 -7.92
C ARG A 71 -2.17 15.22 -6.73
N ARG A 72 -2.15 13.92 -7.00
CA ARG A 72 -2.27 12.86 -6.01
C ARG A 72 -1.43 11.67 -6.44
N ARG A 73 -0.91 10.91 -5.47
CA ARG A 73 -0.10 9.74 -5.75
C ARG A 73 -0.68 8.50 -5.09
N VAL A 74 -0.78 7.43 -5.85
CA VAL A 74 -1.08 6.10 -5.31
C VAL A 74 0.22 5.41 -4.96
N ASN A 75 0.31 4.85 -3.76
CA ASN A 75 1.40 4.01 -3.30
C ASN A 75 0.87 2.62 -3.04
N ILE A 76 1.62 1.59 -3.47
CA ILE A 76 1.18 0.19 -3.32
C ILE A 76 2.38 -0.66 -2.93
N HIS A 77 2.23 -1.46 -1.88
CA HIS A 77 3.22 -2.46 -1.53
C HIS A 77 3.04 -3.70 -2.41
N VAL A 78 4.08 -4.09 -3.14
CA VAL A 78 4.04 -5.23 -4.08
C VAL A 78 5.04 -6.30 -3.67
N ASP A 79 4.91 -7.51 -4.23
CA ASP A 79 5.92 -8.54 -4.04
C ASP A 79 7.20 -8.26 -4.87
N PRO A 80 8.35 -8.86 -4.50
CA PRO A 80 9.61 -8.60 -5.18
C PRO A 80 9.62 -8.95 -6.67
N PRO A 81 9.01 -10.06 -7.15
CA PRO A 81 8.88 -10.31 -8.60
C PRO A 81 8.15 -9.19 -9.34
N THR A 82 7.00 -8.76 -8.83
CA THR A 82 6.18 -7.70 -9.43
C THR A 82 6.91 -6.36 -9.43
N PHE A 83 7.63 -6.05 -8.35
CA PHE A 83 8.46 -4.84 -8.27
C PHE A 83 9.50 -4.80 -9.41
N ARG A 84 10.23 -5.91 -9.61
CA ARG A 84 11.25 -6.01 -10.66
C ARG A 84 10.65 -5.90 -12.05
N GLU A 85 9.51 -6.53 -12.28
CA GLU A 85 8.80 -6.46 -13.57
C GLU A 85 8.41 -5.01 -13.91
N LEU A 86 7.87 -4.27 -12.94
CA LEU A 86 7.34 -2.92 -13.17
C LEU A 86 8.43 -1.85 -13.26
N THR A 87 9.51 -2.00 -12.49
CA THR A 87 10.53 -0.95 -12.33
C THR A 87 11.84 -1.26 -13.05
N GLY A 88 12.09 -2.53 -13.37
CA GLY A 88 13.39 -3.01 -13.85
C GLY A 88 14.49 -2.99 -12.78
N GLU A 89 14.13 -2.82 -11.50
CA GLU A 89 15.07 -2.74 -10.38
C GLU A 89 14.79 -3.80 -9.31
N ASP A 90 15.82 -4.19 -8.58
CA ASP A 90 15.66 -4.97 -7.35
C ASP A 90 15.29 -4.04 -6.19
N PRO A 91 14.30 -4.38 -5.33
CA PRO A 91 14.00 -3.57 -4.15
C PRO A 91 15.25 -3.31 -3.29
N HIS A 92 16.14 -4.28 -3.12
CA HIS A 92 17.36 -4.11 -2.31
C HIS A 92 18.46 -3.30 -3.01
N GLY A 93 18.22 -2.84 -4.24
CA GLY A 93 19.19 -2.12 -5.07
C GLY A 93 18.58 -0.98 -5.88
N VAL A 94 17.49 -0.37 -5.40
CA VAL A 94 16.92 0.84 -6.02
C VAL A 94 17.99 1.93 -6.01
N GLY A 95 18.37 2.40 -7.19
CA GLY A 95 19.47 3.35 -7.33
C GLY A 95 19.50 4.09 -8.66
N ARG A 96 18.59 3.77 -9.58
CA ARG A 96 18.43 4.58 -10.79
C ARG A 96 17.75 5.91 -10.44
N PRO A 97 18.16 7.02 -11.07
CA PRO A 97 17.44 8.27 -10.93
C PRO A 97 16.05 8.15 -11.57
N HIS A 98 15.02 8.57 -10.84
CA HIS A 98 13.63 8.62 -11.29
C HIS A 98 13.09 10.04 -11.19
N ASP A 99 12.25 10.41 -12.16
CA ASP A 99 11.43 11.62 -12.08
C ASP A 99 10.14 11.28 -11.34
N HIS A 100 10.19 11.34 -10.00
CA HIS A 100 9.04 10.98 -9.14
C HIS A 100 7.84 11.92 -9.31
N ALA A 101 8.00 13.05 -10.00
CA ALA A 101 6.90 13.93 -10.35
C ALA A 101 6.20 13.52 -11.67
N ALA A 102 6.77 12.62 -12.47
CA ALA A 102 6.18 12.21 -13.75
C ALA A 102 4.85 11.46 -13.54
N ALA A 103 3.79 12.01 -14.13
CA ALA A 103 2.45 11.44 -14.05
C ALA A 103 2.28 10.16 -14.90
N ASP A 104 1.34 9.31 -14.47
CA ASP A 104 0.89 8.12 -15.16
C ASP A 104 2.05 7.18 -15.52
N ARG A 105 2.97 6.98 -14.57
CA ARG A 105 4.10 6.06 -14.67
C ARG A 105 4.27 5.30 -13.36
N VAL A 106 4.54 4.00 -13.47
CA VAL A 106 4.91 3.17 -12.32
C VAL A 106 6.41 3.33 -12.07
N MET A 107 6.77 3.69 -10.84
CA MET A 107 8.15 3.86 -10.39
C MET A 107 8.30 3.27 -8.98
N PRO A 108 9.54 2.99 -8.53
CA PRO A 108 9.80 2.83 -7.10
C PRO A 108 9.28 4.04 -6.31
N HIS A 109 8.73 3.79 -5.13
CA HIS A 109 8.39 4.87 -4.22
C HIS A 109 9.68 5.63 -3.84
N PRO A 110 9.68 6.98 -3.83
CA PRO A 110 10.89 7.79 -3.60
C PRO A 110 11.60 7.48 -2.27
N VAL A 111 10.82 7.28 -1.20
CA VAL A 111 11.35 6.89 0.13
C VAL A 111 11.35 5.37 0.35
N TYR A 112 10.21 4.71 0.12
CA TYR A 112 9.99 3.31 0.48
C TYR A 112 10.24 2.31 -0.66
N GLY A 113 10.85 2.71 -1.77
CA GLY A 113 11.14 1.83 -2.90
C GLY A 113 11.94 0.61 -2.48
N ALA A 114 12.91 0.79 -1.57
CA ALA A 114 13.72 -0.30 -1.04
C ALA A 114 12.95 -1.32 -0.17
N LEU A 115 11.75 -0.95 0.26
CA LEU A 115 10.82 -1.79 1.00
C LEU A 115 9.77 -2.45 0.09
N GLY A 116 9.93 -2.37 -1.24
CA GLY A 116 9.02 -2.99 -2.20
C GLY A 116 7.76 -2.16 -2.50
N TRP A 117 7.80 -0.84 -2.25
CA TRP A 117 6.70 0.05 -2.59
C TRP A 117 6.89 0.64 -3.98
N VAL A 118 5.84 0.60 -4.79
CA VAL A 118 5.75 1.36 -6.04
C VAL A 118 4.82 2.55 -5.88
N SER A 119 5.01 3.56 -6.73
CA SER A 119 4.17 4.74 -6.76
C SER A 119 3.79 5.16 -8.18
N VAL A 120 2.63 5.81 -8.29
CA VAL A 120 2.12 6.41 -9.53
C VAL A 120 1.47 7.74 -9.20
N VAL A 121 2.02 8.84 -9.73
CA VAL A 121 1.36 10.15 -9.66
C VAL A 121 0.28 10.24 -10.72
N ASN A 122 -0.92 10.68 -10.34
CA ASN A 122 -2.07 10.86 -11.23
C ASN A 122 -2.22 9.72 -12.26
N PRO A 123 -2.57 8.49 -11.82
CA PRO A 123 -2.82 7.39 -12.74
C PRO A 123 -3.81 7.80 -13.82
N GLY A 124 -3.44 7.55 -15.08
CA GLY A 124 -4.23 7.80 -16.27
C GLY A 124 -4.36 6.53 -17.10
N ASP A 125 -4.57 6.69 -18.41
CA ASP A 125 -4.87 5.57 -19.31
C ASP A 125 -3.77 4.50 -19.34
N ARG A 126 -2.49 4.86 -19.10
CA ARG A 126 -1.38 3.90 -19.17
C ARG A 126 -1.23 3.05 -17.92
N THR A 127 -1.71 3.52 -16.78
CA THR A 127 -1.42 2.88 -15.48
C THR A 127 -2.66 2.52 -14.65
N THR A 128 -3.86 3.00 -15.01
CA THR A 128 -5.07 2.75 -14.21
C THR A 128 -5.34 1.26 -14.03
N ASP A 129 -5.33 0.47 -15.10
CA ASP A 129 -5.58 -0.98 -15.02
C ASP A 129 -4.51 -1.70 -14.17
N THR A 130 -3.25 -1.29 -14.34
CA THR A 130 -2.14 -1.79 -13.53
C THR A 130 -2.34 -1.46 -12.05
N VAL A 131 -2.70 -0.22 -11.72
CA VAL A 131 -2.96 0.22 -10.34
C VAL A 131 -4.10 -0.59 -9.71
N MET A 132 -5.20 -0.81 -10.43
CA MET A 132 -6.34 -1.59 -9.93
C MET A 132 -5.94 -3.05 -9.65
N ARG A 133 -5.19 -3.67 -10.56
CA ARG A 133 -4.66 -5.02 -10.38
C ARG A 133 -3.75 -5.11 -9.15
N LEU A 134 -2.80 -4.18 -9.02
CA LEU A 134 -1.85 -4.18 -7.91
C LEU A 134 -2.53 -3.95 -6.56
N LEU A 135 -3.55 -3.10 -6.49
CA LEU A 135 -4.33 -2.91 -5.26
C LEU A 135 -5.08 -4.18 -4.85
N LEU A 136 -5.65 -4.91 -5.80
CA LEU A 136 -6.29 -6.20 -5.52
C LEU A 136 -5.27 -7.25 -5.03
N ASP A 137 -4.10 -7.32 -5.68
CA ASP A 137 -3.03 -8.24 -5.28
C ASP A 137 -2.49 -7.92 -3.88
N ALA A 138 -2.29 -6.63 -3.58
CA ALA A 138 -1.85 -6.15 -2.27
C ALA A 138 -2.91 -6.41 -1.19
N HIS A 139 -4.19 -6.20 -1.49
CA HIS A 139 -5.32 -6.56 -0.62
C HIS A 139 -5.32 -8.06 -0.30
N ASN A 140 -5.20 -8.91 -1.32
CA ASN A 140 -5.14 -10.36 -1.15
C ASN A 140 -3.91 -10.79 -0.32
N ALA A 141 -2.77 -10.13 -0.49
CA ALA A 141 -1.58 -10.37 0.34
C ALA A 141 -1.80 -9.96 1.81
N ALA A 142 -2.48 -8.83 2.05
CA ALA A 142 -2.85 -8.37 3.39
C ALA A 142 -3.82 -9.34 4.06
N ARG A 143 -4.84 -9.82 3.35
CA ARG A 143 -5.75 -10.88 3.79
C ARG A 143 -5.00 -12.14 4.23
N ARG A 144 -4.14 -12.67 3.36
CA ARG A 144 -3.32 -13.85 3.69
C ARG A 144 -2.45 -13.63 4.93
N ARG A 145 -1.93 -12.42 5.14
CA ARG A 145 -1.13 -12.07 6.33
C ARG A 145 -2.00 -12.03 7.58
N TYR A 146 -3.21 -11.49 7.50
CA TYR A 146 -4.19 -11.49 8.59
C TYR A 146 -4.59 -12.92 8.98
N GLU A 147 -4.97 -13.75 8.01
CA GLU A 147 -5.35 -15.15 8.22
C GLU A 147 -4.24 -15.96 8.88
N ARG A 148 -2.97 -15.73 8.51
CA ARG A 148 -1.83 -16.39 9.19
C ARG A 148 -1.64 -15.97 10.64
N ARG A 149 -2.02 -14.74 11.00
CA ARG A 149 -1.89 -14.22 12.37
C ARG A 149 -3.05 -14.63 13.28
N HIS A 150 -4.23 -14.83 12.70
CA HIS A 150 -5.48 -15.14 13.42
C HIS A 150 -5.98 -16.57 13.18
N GLY A 151 -5.29 -17.35 12.36
CA GLY A 151 -5.58 -18.77 12.15
C GLY A 151 -5.31 -19.59 13.42
N PRO A 152 -5.89 -20.79 13.52
CA PRO A 152 -5.73 -21.63 14.70
C PRO A 152 -4.25 -21.87 14.98
N ALA A 153 -3.86 -21.72 16.25
CA ALA A 153 -2.52 -22.06 16.70
C ALA A 153 -2.17 -23.47 16.20
N ARG A 154 -0.99 -23.62 15.58
CA ARG A 154 -0.47 -24.93 15.21
C ARG A 154 -0.49 -25.79 16.48
N PRO A 155 -1.09 -27.00 16.49
CA PRO A 155 -1.12 -27.80 17.70
C PRO A 155 0.33 -27.99 18.19
N GLU A 156 0.58 -27.61 19.44
CA GLU A 156 1.82 -27.94 20.13
C GLU A 156 2.02 -29.45 20.00
N GLY A 157 3.19 -29.82 19.48
CA GLY A 157 3.48 -31.19 19.12
C GLY A 157 3.24 -32.13 20.29
N ASP A 158 2.57 -33.23 19.98
CA ASP A 158 2.44 -34.41 20.82
C ASP A 158 3.74 -34.69 21.58
N ASP A 159 3.56 -34.69 22.90
CA ASP A 159 4.44 -35.23 23.91
C ASP A 159 4.65 -36.72 23.63
N CYS A 160 5.55 -37.05 22.69
CA CYS A 160 6.03 -38.41 22.48
C CYS A 160 6.93 -38.80 23.65
N ARG A 161 6.27 -39.25 24.73
CA ARG A 161 6.84 -40.04 25.81
C ARG A 161 7.67 -41.17 25.22
N TYR A 162 8.99 -41.10 25.39
CA TYR A 162 9.83 -42.29 25.31
C TYR A 162 9.78 -42.96 26.68
N SER A 163 8.92 -43.98 26.82
CA SER A 163 9.02 -44.94 27.91
C SER A 163 10.32 -45.72 27.77
N GLY A 164 11.15 -45.68 28.81
CA GLY A 164 12.31 -46.53 29.01
C GLY A 164 12.39 -46.93 30.48
#